data_AF-A0A948DZ80-F1
#
_entry.id   AF-A0A948DZ80-F1
#
_cell.length_a   1.000
_cell.length_b   1.000
_cell.length_c   1.000
_cell.angle_alpha   90.00
_cell.angle_beta   90.00
_cell.angle_gamma   90.00
#
_symmetry.space_group_name_H-M   'P 1'
#
loop_
_entity.id
_entity.type
_entity.pdbx_description
1 polymer ?
#
loop_
_entity_poly.entity_id
_entity_poly.type
_entity_poly.pdbx_seq_one_letter_code
_entity_poly.pdbx_strand_id
1 'polypeptide(L)'
;MFHLFSSLAFLVNAILTLLYWILIIRILLSWVNPDPYNPIVQAIYQITEPILTLFRRLPLRVGMVDLSPIIAFLVILTLQRFLVSILTDVAWRFQ
;
A
#
# COMPACT_ATOMS: atom_id res chain seq x y z
N MET A 1 -12.52 -16.64 -20.33
CA MET A 1 -11.39 -15.93 -19.67
C MET A 1 -11.83 -14.73 -18.83
N PHE A 2 -12.90 -14.02 -19.21
CA PHE A 2 -13.47 -12.88 -18.45
C PHE A 2 -13.47 -13.05 -16.91
N HIS A 3 -14.10 -14.11 -16.40
CA HIS A 3 -14.21 -14.32 -14.95
C HIS A 3 -12.87 -14.44 -14.22
N LEU A 4 -11.82 -14.95 -14.87
CA LEU A 4 -10.48 -15.08 -14.28
C LEU A 4 -9.86 -13.70 -14.08
N PHE A 5 -9.90 -12.85 -15.11
CA PHE A 5 -9.37 -11.48 -15.04
C PHE A 5 -10.17 -10.61 -14.07
N SER A 6 -11.50 -10.72 -14.04
CA SER A 6 -12.34 -9.99 -13.09
C SER A 6 -12.07 -10.41 -11.64
N SER A 7 -11.91 -11.71 -11.38
CA SER A 7 -11.56 -12.22 -10.05
C SER A 7 -10.16 -11.76 -9.63
N LEU A 8 -9.20 -11.76 -10.55
CA LEU A 8 -7.86 -11.25 -10.30
C LEU A 8 -7.86 -9.75 -10.01
N ALA A 9 -8.59 -8.95 -10.79
CA ALA A 9 -8.75 -7.51 -10.55
C ALA A 9 -9.33 -7.24 -9.17
N PHE A 10 -10.34 -8.00 -8.75
CA PHE A 10 -10.94 -7.91 -7.43
C PHE A 10 -9.93 -8.22 -6.31
N LEU A 11 -9.18 -9.31 -6.42
CA LEU A 11 -8.17 -9.69 -5.43
C LEU A 11 -7.05 -8.63 -5.32
N VAL A 12 -6.54 -8.15 -6.45
CA VAL A 12 -5.53 -7.09 -6.48
C VAL A 12 -6.07 -5.82 -5.82
N ASN A 13 -7.30 -5.42 -6.16
CA ASN A 13 -7.95 -4.27 -5.55
C ASN A 13 -8.11 -4.41 -4.03
N ALA A 14 -8.53 -5.58 -3.55
CA ALA A 14 -8.70 -5.85 -2.13
C ALA A 14 -7.38 -5.78 -1.36
N ILE A 15 -6.32 -6.40 -1.88
CA ILE A 15 -4.98 -6.35 -1.27
C ILE A 15 -4.45 -4.92 -1.21
N LEU A 16 -4.54 -4.17 -2.32
CA LEU A 16 -4.07 -2.78 -2.36
C LEU A 16 -4.88 -1.87 -1.43
N THR A 17 -6.20 -2.11 -1.30
CA THR A 17 -7.07 -1.40 -0.35
C THR A 17 -6.68 -1.70 1.10
N LEU A 18 -6.36 -2.94 1.43
CA LEU A 18 -5.86 -3.30 2.76
C LEU A 18 -4.53 -2.62 3.07
N LEU A 19 -3.56 -2.68 2.14
CA LEU A 19 -2.26 -2.01 2.31
C LEU A 19 -2.40 -0.50 2.44
N TYR A 20 -3.33 0.11 1.70
CA TYR A 20 -3.69 1.52 1.82
C TYR A 20 -4.09 1.88 3.25
N TRP A 21 -5.02 1.14 3.86
CA TRP A 21 -5.46 1.40 5.23
C TRP A 21 -4.36 1.15 6.26
N ILE A 22 -3.56 0.10 6.09
CA ILE A 22 -2.43 -0.17 6.99
C ILE A 22 -1.39 0.94 6.91
N LEU A 23 -1.10 1.49 5.73
CA LEU A 23 -0.20 2.64 5.58
C LEU A 23 -0.76 3.91 6.24
N ILE A 24 -2.07 4.16 6.13
CA ILE A 24 -2.71 5.26 6.87
C ILE A 24 -2.47 5.09 8.36
N ILE A 25 -2.72 3.90 8.90
CA ILE A 25 -2.48 3.62 10.32
C ILE A 25 -1.00 3.83 10.64
N ARG A 26 -0.06 3.34 9.81
CA ARG A 26 1.38 3.56 10.01
C ARG A 26 1.74 5.05 10.08
N ILE A 27 1.15 5.89 9.24
CA ILE A 27 1.33 7.35 9.27
C ILE A 27 0.77 7.93 10.58
N LEU A 28 -0.44 7.55 10.97
CA LEU A 28 -1.05 8.02 12.22
C LEU A 28 -0.23 7.61 13.45
N LEU A 29 0.28 6.38 13.49
CA LEU A 29 1.16 5.89 14.55
C LEU A 29 2.44 6.72 14.67
N SER A 30 2.95 7.29 13.56
CA SER A 30 4.12 8.16 13.61
C SER A 30 3.86 9.50 14.32
N TRP A 31 2.61 9.95 14.40
CA TRP A 31 2.24 11.20 15.07
C TRP A 31 1.90 11.02 16.55
N VAL A 32 1.35 9.87 16.92
CA VAL A 32 0.90 9.60 18.30
C VAL A 32 1.95 8.88 19.15
N ASN A 33 3.03 8.37 18.55
CA ASN A 33 4.12 7.67 19.21
C ASN A 33 3.65 6.55 20.18
N PRO A 34 3.01 5.49 19.64
CA PRO A 34 2.42 4.41 20.43
C PRO A 34 3.48 3.52 21.10
N ASP A 35 3.06 2.69 22.06
CA ASP A 35 3.94 1.69 22.67
C ASP A 35 4.52 0.71 21.61
N PRO A 36 5.84 0.67 21.40
CA PRO A 36 6.49 -0.20 20.42
C PRO A 36 6.40 -1.69 20.76
N TYR A 37 6.07 -2.06 21.99
CA TYR A 37 5.89 -3.44 22.41
C TYR A 37 4.49 -3.99 22.13
N ASN A 38 3.54 -3.14 21.69
CA ASN A 38 2.22 -3.59 21.32
C ASN A 38 2.28 -4.49 20.06
N PRO A 39 1.76 -5.72 20.09
CA PRO A 39 1.84 -6.66 18.97
C PRO A 39 1.15 -6.13 17.70
N ILE A 40 0.10 -5.30 17.83
CA ILE A 40 -0.59 -4.70 16.69
C ILE A 40 0.32 -3.65 16.02
N VAL A 41 1.01 -2.83 16.82
CA VAL A 41 1.98 -1.84 16.31
C VAL A 41 3.11 -2.57 15.58
N GLN A 42 3.66 -3.63 16.18
CA GLN A 42 4.71 -4.43 15.54
C GLN A 42 4.24 -5.07 14.23
N ALA A 43 3.03 -5.63 14.19
CA ALA A 43 2.46 -6.21 12.98
C ALA A 43 2.32 -5.18 11.86
N ILE A 44 1.76 -4.00 12.16
CA ILE A 44 1.66 -2.90 11.20
C ILE A 44 3.04 -2.50 10.69
N TYR A 45 4.03 -2.43 11.60
CA TYR A 45 5.38 -2.06 11.22
C TYR A 45 6.00 -3.10 10.29
N GLN A 46 5.90 -4.39 10.63
CA GLN A 46 6.40 -5.51 9.83
C GLN A 46 5.73 -5.63 8.46
N ILE A 47 4.41 -5.43 8.37
CA ILE A 47 3.67 -5.50 7.10
C ILE A 47 4.08 -4.35 6.17
N THR A 48 4.28 -3.15 6.72
CA THR A 48 4.59 -1.96 5.91
C THR A 48 6.08 -1.84 5.58
N GLU A 49 6.98 -2.45 6.36
CA GLU A 49 8.42 -2.31 6.22
C GLU A 49 8.97 -2.70 4.84
N PRO A 50 8.58 -3.84 4.21
CA PRO A 50 9.06 -4.20 2.88
C PRO A 50 8.70 -3.16 1.82
N ILE A 51 7.54 -2.52 1.95
CA ILE A 51 7.09 -1.47 1.04
C ILE A 51 7.93 -0.21 1.27
N LEU A 52 8.09 0.21 2.52
CA LEU A 52 8.82 1.43 2.88
C LEU A 52 10.33 1.34 2.59
N THR A 53 10.93 0.16 2.77
CA THR A 53 12.36 -0.07 2.51
C THR A 53 12.74 0.13 1.03
N LEU A 54 11.82 -0.10 0.10
CA LEU A 54 12.01 0.26 -1.32
C LEU A 54 12.21 1.76 -1.51
N PHE A 55 11.50 2.57 -0.73
CA PHE A 55 11.57 4.03 -0.78
C PHE A 55 12.69 4.62 0.07
N ARG A 56 13.21 3.90 1.07
CA ARG A 56 14.32 4.38 1.93
C ARG A 56 15.64 4.61 1.19
N ARG A 57 15.80 4.07 -0.03
CA ARG A 57 16.95 4.36 -0.89
C ARG A 57 16.89 5.74 -1.52
N LEU A 58 15.72 6.38 -1.49
CA LEU A 58 15.51 7.73 -1.97
C LEU A 58 15.74 8.72 -0.81
N PRO A 59 16.25 9.93 -1.06
CA PRO A 59 16.46 10.95 -0.03
C PRO A 59 15.12 11.61 0.37
N LEU A 60 14.16 10.81 0.86
CA LEU A 60 12.81 11.23 1.24
C LEU A 60 12.71 11.63 2.72
N ARG A 61 13.81 11.59 3.46
CA ARG A 61 13.87 12.07 4.84
C ARG A 61 14.12 13.57 4.85
N VAL A 62 13.23 14.32 5.47
CA VAL A 62 13.36 15.79 5.64
C VAL A 62 13.51 16.07 7.12
N GLY A 63 14.74 16.40 7.53
CA GLY A 63 15.09 16.53 8.95
C GLY A 63 14.90 15.19 9.68
N MET A 64 14.07 15.17 10.73
CA MET A 64 13.74 13.96 11.49
C MET A 64 12.48 13.24 10.97
N VAL A 65 11.80 13.79 9.97
CA VAL A 65 10.55 13.24 9.43
C VAL A 65 10.84 12.34 8.23
N ASP A 66 10.35 11.10 8.29
CA ASP A 66 10.43 10.16 7.18
C ASP A 66 9.19 10.30 6.28
N LEU A 67 9.34 10.86 5.07
CA LEU A 67 8.24 11.00 4.11
C LEU A 67 8.00 9.72 3.30
N SER A 68 8.79 8.65 3.50
CA SER A 68 8.61 7.38 2.78
C SER A 68 7.19 6.82 2.87
N PRO A 69 6.48 6.89 4.02
CA PRO A 69 5.09 6.43 4.11
C PRO A 69 4.12 7.21 3.22
N ILE A 70 4.33 8.53 3.07
CA ILE A 70 3.49 9.38 2.23
C ILE A 70 3.75 9.06 0.75
N ILE A 71 5.02 8.89 0.36
CA ILE A 71 5.36 8.50 -1.02
C ILE A 71 4.84 7.10 -1.34
N ALA A 72 5.01 6.15 -0.42
CA ALA A 72 4.46 4.80 -0.57
C ALA A 72 2.93 4.83 -0.76
N PHE A 73 2.24 5.67 0.00
CA PHE A 73 0.80 5.87 -0.12
C PHE A 73 0.38 6.36 -1.51
N LEU A 74 1.06 7.38 -2.05
CA LEU A 74 0.80 7.91 -3.39
C LEU A 74 1.05 6.86 -4.49
N VAL A 75 2.12 6.07 -4.33
CA VAL A 75 2.45 4.99 -5.27
C VAL A 75 1.39 3.89 -5.23
N ILE A 76 0.94 3.47 -4.04
CA ILE A 76 -0.13 2.47 -3.92
C ILE A 76 -1.43 2.96 -4.58
N LEU A 77 -1.82 4.22 -4.35
CA LEU A 77 -3.01 4.79 -4.99
C LEU A 77 -2.91 4.77 -6.52
N THR A 78 -1.75 5.14 -7.06
CA THR A 78 -1.51 5.16 -8.51
C THR A 78 -1.54 3.74 -9.09
N LEU A 79 -0.83 2.81 -8.43
CA LEU A 79 -0.79 1.41 -8.84
C LEU A 79 -2.18 0.77 -8.78
N GLN A 80 -2.97 1.05 -7.74
CA GLN A 80 -4.32 0.52 -7.61
C GLN A 80 -5.20 0.97 -8.76
N ARG A 81 -5.26 2.27 -9.05
CA ARG A 81 -6.07 2.77 -10.17
C ARG A 81 -5.62 2.19 -11.50
N PHE A 82 -4.31 2.16 -11.74
CA PHE A 82 -3.74 1.71 -13.01
C PHE A 82 -3.92 0.20 -13.22
N LEU A 83 -3.50 -0.62 -12.26
CA LEU A 83 -3.55 -2.08 -12.38
C LEU A 83 -4.99 -2.60 -12.41
N VAL A 84 -5.88 -2.08 -11.56
CA VAL A 84 -7.27 -2.51 -11.54
C VAL A 84 -7.94 -2.13 -12.86
N SER A 85 -7.74 -0.91 -13.36
CA SER A 85 -8.30 -0.48 -14.66
C SER A 85 -7.83 -1.39 -15.80
N ILE A 86 -6.52 -1.69 -15.89
CA ILE A 86 -5.99 -2.57 -16.94
C ILE A 86 -6.60 -3.97 -16.83
N LEU A 87 -6.63 -4.55 -15.63
CA LEU A 87 -7.17 -5.90 -15.44
C LEU A 87 -8.65 -5.97 -15.79
N THR A 88 -9.43 -4.94 -15.45
CA THR A 88 -10.85 -4.88 -15.83
C THR A 88 -11.03 -4.68 -17.33
N ASP A 89 -10.25 -3.79 -17.96
CA ASP A 89 -10.32 -3.54 -19.40
C ASP A 89 -9.96 -4.79 -20.20
N VAL A 90 -8.92 -5.50 -19.77
CA VAL A 90 -8.53 -6.78 -20.33
C VAL A 90 -9.64 -7.82 -20.14
N ALA A 91 -10.27 -7.88 -18.97
CA ALA A 91 -11.41 -8.77 -18.74
C ALA A 91 -12.51 -8.53 -19.78
N TRP A 92 -12.94 -7.28 -19.95
CA TRP A 92 -13.97 -6.87 -20.92
C TRP A 92 -13.63 -7.23 -22.37
N ARG A 93 -12.35 -7.19 -22.75
CA ARG A 93 -11.91 -7.60 -24.10
C ARG A 93 -12.03 -9.10 -24.38
N PHE A 94 -12.07 -9.92 -23.33
CA PHE A 94 -12.21 -11.38 -23.40
C PHE A 94 -13.61 -11.86 -22.99
N GLN A 95 -14.60 -10.98 -23.11
CA GLN A 95 -16.01 -11.33 -23.07
C GLN A 95 -16.41 -12.02 -24.38
#